data_AF-A0A368EY05-F1
#
_entry.id   AF-A0A368EY05-F1
#
_cell.length_a   1.000
_cell.length_b   1.000
_cell.length_c   1.000
_cell.angle_alpha   90.00
_cell.angle_beta   90.00
_cell.angle_gamma   90.00
#
_symmetry.space_group_name_H-M   'P 1'
#
loop_
_entity.id
_entity.type
_entity.pdbx_description
1 polymer ?
#
loop_
_entity_poly.entity_id
_entity_poly.type
_entity_poly.pdbx_seq_one_letter_code
_entity_poly.pdbx_strand_id
1 'polypeptide(L)'
;MRSAIQRGDPAEQISTRMAADLGSTLNRQLYGGDITGSVTLSNDVLQLARTQYTALTDRNERQTRATNFTESFGSSGDYLLSPKALPVWEELSTLVRIDHASTLMSSLEQSAILLADYTIDNQKKLQYKNWGERL
;
A
#
# COMPACT_ATOMS: atom_id res chain seq x y z
N MET A 1 -5.02 5.70 -12.65
CA MET A 1 -4.06 4.97 -11.79
C MET A 1 -3.06 4.16 -12.58
N ARG A 2 -3.46 3.10 -13.31
CA ARG A 2 -2.53 2.28 -14.12
C ARG A 2 -1.70 3.07 -15.14
N SER A 3 -2.29 4.09 -15.76
CA SER A 3 -1.58 5.00 -16.67
C SER A 3 -0.45 5.80 -16.00
N ALA A 4 -0.58 6.11 -14.70
CA ALA A 4 0.47 6.81 -13.95
C ALA A 4 1.67 5.88 -13.66
N ILE A 5 1.39 4.60 -13.37
CA ILE A 5 2.43 3.58 -13.20
C ILE A 5 3.20 3.37 -14.51
N GLN A 6 2.47 3.23 -15.64
CA GLN A 6 3.08 3.03 -16.96
C GLN A 6 3.97 4.21 -17.41
N ARG A 7 3.62 5.44 -17.02
CA ARG A 7 4.46 6.62 -17.26
C ARG A 7 5.65 6.72 -16.32
N GLY A 8 5.69 5.93 -15.26
CA GLY A 8 6.70 6.03 -14.21
C GLY A 8 6.54 7.27 -13.33
N ASP A 9 5.30 7.75 -13.11
CA ASP A 9 5.04 8.82 -12.14
C ASP A 9 5.61 8.41 -10.75
N PRO A 10 6.00 9.35 -9.86
CA PRO A 10 6.62 8.99 -8.59
C PRO A 10 5.72 8.10 -7.73
N ALA A 11 6.26 6.98 -7.24
CA ALA A 11 5.49 5.95 -6.55
C ALA A 11 4.78 6.50 -5.30
N GLU A 12 5.42 7.38 -4.54
CA GLU A 12 4.84 8.07 -3.36
C GLU A 12 3.63 8.95 -3.71
N GLN A 13 3.58 9.51 -4.93
CA GLN A 13 2.43 10.29 -5.38
C GLN A 13 1.27 9.38 -5.79
N ILE A 14 1.58 8.24 -6.43
CA ILE A 14 0.57 7.26 -6.80
C ILE A 14 -0.04 6.62 -5.55
N SER A 15 0.77 6.21 -4.57
CA SER A 15 0.29 5.65 -3.30
C SER A 15 -0.54 6.64 -2.50
N THR A 16 -0.17 7.93 -2.49
CA THR A 16 -0.97 8.99 -1.86
C THR A 16 -2.34 9.13 -2.51
N ARG A 17 -2.41 9.15 -3.85
CA ARG A 17 -3.70 9.19 -4.56
C ARG A 17 -4.51 7.92 -4.30
N MET A 18 -3.86 6.76 -4.25
CA MET A 18 -4.50 5.48 -3.93
C MET A 18 -5.19 5.51 -2.58
N ALA A 19 -4.48 5.98 -1.55
CA ALA A 19 -5.03 6.11 -0.21
C ALA A 19 -6.22 7.08 -0.18
N ALA A 20 -6.11 8.23 -0.84
CA ALA A 20 -7.18 9.21 -0.92
C ALA A 20 -8.44 8.66 -1.61
N ASP A 21 -8.27 7.98 -2.75
CA ASP A 21 -9.36 7.37 -3.50
C ASP A 21 -10.03 6.26 -2.67
N LEU A 22 -9.25 5.37 -2.05
CA LEU A 22 -9.76 4.31 -1.17
C LEU A 22 -10.52 4.88 0.04
N GLY A 23 -9.98 5.91 0.69
CA GLY A 23 -10.65 6.60 1.79
C GLY A 23 -11.98 7.23 1.36
N SER A 24 -12.06 7.76 0.13
CA SER A 24 -13.32 8.29 -0.43
C SER A 24 -14.32 7.17 -0.73
N THR A 25 -13.88 6.09 -1.37
CA THR A 25 -14.72 4.94 -1.73
C THR A 25 -15.32 4.27 -0.50
N LEU A 26 -14.52 4.06 0.56
CA LEU A 26 -14.98 3.51 1.84
C LEU A 26 -16.07 4.33 2.54
N ASN A 27 -16.15 5.63 2.26
CA ASN A 27 -17.18 6.51 2.82
C ASN A 27 -18.47 6.55 1.99
N ARG A 28 -18.46 5.96 0.79
CA ARG A 28 -19.63 5.89 -0.09
C ARG A 28 -20.17 4.46 -0.10
N GLN A 29 -19.55 3.61 -0.91
CA GLN A 29 -19.88 2.20 -1.07
C GLN A 29 -18.67 1.51 -1.69
N LEU A 30 -18.28 0.38 -1.11
CA LEU A 30 -17.15 -0.44 -1.54
C LEU A 30 -17.69 -1.73 -2.16
N TYR A 31 -17.08 -2.18 -3.25
CA TYR A 31 -17.40 -3.44 -3.92
C TYR A 31 -16.18 -4.37 -3.98
N GLY A 32 -16.42 -5.67 -4.16
CA GLY A 32 -15.33 -6.66 -4.25
C GLY A 32 -14.31 -6.38 -5.36
N GLY A 33 -14.75 -5.73 -6.46
CA GLY A 33 -13.86 -5.25 -7.51
C GLY A 33 -12.93 -4.12 -7.07
N ASP A 34 -13.37 -3.25 -6.16
CA ASP A 34 -12.54 -2.19 -5.60
C ASP A 34 -11.44 -2.80 -4.72
N ILE A 35 -11.78 -3.79 -3.89
CA ILE A 35 -10.79 -4.49 -3.07
C ILE A 35 -9.74 -5.18 -3.93
N THR A 36 -10.17 -6.07 -4.83
CA THR A 36 -9.24 -6.87 -5.64
C THR A 36 -8.40 -6.00 -6.58
N GLY A 37 -9.01 -4.95 -7.15
CA GLY A 37 -8.33 -3.94 -7.95
C GLY A 37 -7.28 -3.16 -7.16
N SER A 38 -7.61 -2.72 -5.94
CA SER A 38 -6.67 -1.98 -5.09
C SER A 38 -5.51 -2.83 -4.59
N VAL A 39 -5.73 -4.11 -4.27
CA VAL A 39 -4.64 -5.03 -3.91
C VAL A 39 -3.68 -5.23 -5.09
N THR A 40 -4.22 -5.48 -6.28
CA THR A 40 -3.41 -5.60 -7.51
C THR A 40 -2.60 -4.33 -7.76
N LEU A 41 -3.26 -3.17 -7.65
CA LEU A 41 -2.61 -1.87 -7.84
C LEU A 41 -1.52 -1.63 -6.80
N SER A 42 -1.74 -2.01 -5.54
CA SER A 42 -0.76 -1.89 -4.47
C SER A 42 0.53 -2.64 -4.80
N ASN A 43 0.41 -3.87 -5.30
CA ASN A 43 1.58 -4.66 -5.73
C ASN A 43 2.34 -3.98 -6.88
N ASP A 44 1.63 -3.46 -7.90
CA ASP A 44 2.26 -2.76 -9.02
C ASP A 44 3.01 -1.49 -8.59
N VAL A 45 2.42 -0.69 -7.68
CA VAL A 45 3.06 0.54 -7.18
C VAL A 45 4.26 0.21 -6.30
N LEU A 46 4.20 -0.86 -5.49
CA LEU A 46 5.33 -1.32 -4.70
C LEU A 46 6.52 -1.71 -5.59
N GLN A 47 6.27 -2.42 -6.70
CA GLN A 47 7.32 -2.78 -7.64
C GLN A 47 7.93 -1.54 -8.33
N LEU A 48 7.10 -0.55 -8.66
CA LEU A 48 7.56 0.74 -9.17
C LEU A 48 8.44 1.47 -8.15
N ALA A 49 8.04 1.51 -6.88
CA ALA A 49 8.80 2.13 -5.79
C ALA A 49 10.19 1.51 -5.67
N ARG A 50 10.30 0.16 -5.67
CA ARG A 50 11.58 -0.57 -5.66
C ARG A 50 12.49 -0.14 -6.79
N THR A 51 11.94 -0.06 -8.00
CA THR A 51 12.68 0.32 -9.20
C THR A 51 13.18 1.75 -9.10
N GLN A 52 12.30 2.69 -8.74
CA GLN A 52 12.64 4.11 -8.63
C GLN A 52 13.68 4.37 -7.53
N TYR A 53 13.54 3.75 -6.35
CA TYR A 53 14.39 4.05 -5.20
C TYR A 53 15.78 3.41 -5.31
N THR A 54 15.87 2.25 -5.96
CA THR A 54 17.17 1.62 -6.27
C THR A 54 18.00 2.50 -7.22
N ALA A 55 17.36 3.26 -8.10
CA ALA A 55 18.04 4.15 -9.05
C ALA A 55 18.55 5.47 -8.45
N LEU A 56 18.12 5.84 -7.24
CA LEU A 56 18.54 7.08 -6.58
C LEU A 56 19.94 6.96 -6.01
N THR A 57 20.86 7.88 -6.33
CA THR A 57 22.21 7.89 -5.77
C THR A 57 22.29 8.62 -4.42
N ASP A 58 21.43 9.62 -4.22
CA ASP A 58 21.33 10.35 -2.95
C ASP A 58 20.59 9.50 -1.92
N ARG A 59 21.30 9.15 -0.83
CA ARG A 59 20.75 8.31 0.23
C ARG A 59 19.65 9.03 1.03
N ASN A 60 19.78 10.34 1.26
CA ASN A 60 18.77 11.11 1.99
C ASN A 60 17.49 11.22 1.17
N GLU A 61 17.61 11.51 -0.13
CA GLU A 61 16.45 11.53 -1.03
C GLU A 61 15.75 10.17 -1.05
N ARG A 62 16.53 9.09 -1.15
CA ARG A 62 16.01 7.71 -1.12
C ARG A 62 15.24 7.42 0.17
N GLN A 63 15.80 7.78 1.32
CA GLN A 63 15.13 7.61 2.62
C GLN A 63 13.82 8.40 2.68
N THR A 64 13.83 9.67 2.26
CA THR A 64 12.63 10.52 2.27
C THR A 64 11.52 9.94 1.41
N ARG A 65 11.84 9.49 0.19
CA ARG A 65 10.83 8.91 -0.70
C ARG A 65 10.30 7.57 -0.19
N ALA A 66 11.18 6.69 0.30
CA ALA A 66 10.79 5.41 0.91
C ALA A 66 9.87 5.62 2.12
N THR A 67 10.16 6.63 2.94
CA THR A 67 9.32 7.07 4.06
C THR A 67 7.94 7.49 3.59
N ASN A 68 7.86 8.46 2.67
CA ASN A 68 6.58 9.00 2.19
C ASN A 68 5.72 7.95 1.49
N PHE A 69 6.36 7.07 0.72
CA PHE A 69 5.71 5.94 0.08
C PHE A 69 5.15 4.97 1.12
N THR A 70 5.97 4.51 2.05
CA THR A 70 5.53 3.55 3.06
C THR A 70 4.42 4.12 3.93
N GLU A 71 4.50 5.41 4.29
CA GLU A 71 3.47 6.12 5.05
C GLU A 71 2.10 6.08 4.33
N SER A 72 2.06 6.49 3.05
CA SER A 72 0.83 6.54 2.25
C SER A 72 0.33 5.16 1.78
N PHE A 73 1.25 4.24 1.47
CA PHE A 73 0.94 2.84 1.17
C PHE A 73 0.30 2.14 2.39
N GLY A 74 0.89 2.42 3.55
CA GLY A 74 0.35 2.30 4.90
C GLY A 74 -1.15 2.47 5.01
N SER A 75 -1.57 3.70 4.73
CA SER A 75 -2.96 4.14 4.81
C SER A 75 -3.89 3.35 3.88
N SER A 76 -3.43 2.98 2.68
CA SER A 76 -4.22 2.15 1.77
C SER A 76 -4.49 0.76 2.35
N GLY A 77 -3.48 0.14 2.97
CA GLY A 77 -3.65 -1.12 3.70
C GLY A 77 -4.58 -0.98 4.91
N ASP A 78 -4.44 0.11 5.67
CA ASP A 78 -5.28 0.38 6.83
C ASP A 78 -6.77 0.49 6.43
N TYR A 79 -7.06 1.13 5.30
CA TYR A 79 -8.39 1.18 4.70
C TYR A 79 -8.91 -0.19 4.27
N LEU A 80 -8.11 -0.97 3.54
CA LEU A 80 -8.50 -2.29 3.06
C LEU A 80 -8.68 -3.31 4.19
N LEU A 81 -8.01 -3.13 5.33
CA LEU A 81 -8.14 -3.98 6.51
C LEU A 81 -9.15 -3.43 7.55
N SER A 82 -9.78 -2.29 7.26
CA SER A 82 -10.71 -1.67 8.20
C SER A 82 -11.99 -2.51 8.39
N PRO A 83 -12.67 -2.39 9.53
CA PRO A 83 -13.97 -3.06 9.76
C PRO A 83 -15.03 -2.74 8.69
N LYS A 84 -14.93 -1.58 8.03
CA LYS A 84 -15.83 -1.20 6.93
C LYS A 84 -15.61 -2.03 5.66
N ALA A 85 -14.39 -2.50 5.41
CA ALA A 85 -14.07 -3.33 4.25
C ALA A 85 -14.39 -4.80 4.47
N LEU A 86 -14.48 -5.25 5.73
CA LEU A 86 -14.67 -6.66 6.09
C LEU A 86 -15.89 -7.34 5.42
N PRO A 87 -17.10 -6.73 5.40
CA PRO A 87 -18.24 -7.38 4.75
C PRO A 87 -18.01 -7.62 3.25
N VAL A 88 -17.32 -6.69 2.59
CA VAL A 88 -17.02 -6.78 1.15
C VAL A 88 -15.93 -7.82 0.87
N TRP A 89 -14.97 -8.00 1.80
CA TRP A 89 -14.08 -9.16 1.76
C TRP A 89 -14.85 -10.48 1.91
N GLU A 90 -15.86 -10.51 2.77
CA GLU A 90 -16.68 -11.71 3.01
C GLU A 90 -17.55 -12.11 1.80
N GLU A 91 -17.94 -11.13 0.97
CA GLU A 91 -18.64 -11.35 -0.30
C GLU A 91 -17.78 -12.03 -1.38
N LEU A 92 -16.45 -11.92 -1.28
CA LEU A 92 -15.54 -12.58 -2.22
C LEU A 92 -15.54 -14.10 -2.00
N SER A 93 -15.43 -14.85 -3.09
CA SER A 93 -15.21 -16.30 -2.99
C SER A 93 -13.97 -16.63 -2.16
N THR A 94 -13.99 -17.73 -1.41
CA THR A 94 -12.93 -18.11 -0.47
C THR A 94 -11.54 -18.08 -1.10
N LEU A 95 -11.39 -18.60 -2.33
CA LEU A 95 -10.11 -18.63 -3.03
C LEU A 95 -9.61 -17.22 -3.36
N VAL A 96 -10.48 -16.36 -3.90
CA VAL A 96 -10.13 -14.96 -4.23
C VAL A 96 -9.77 -14.18 -2.97
N ARG A 97 -10.54 -14.34 -1.89
CA ARG A 97 -10.28 -13.70 -0.61
C ARG A 97 -8.91 -14.07 -0.05
N ILE A 98 -8.58 -15.37 0.01
CA ILE A 98 -7.29 -15.84 0.54
C ILE A 98 -6.12 -15.32 -0.31
N ASP A 99 -6.22 -15.44 -1.63
CA ASP A 99 -5.20 -14.99 -2.57
C ASP A 99 -4.89 -13.48 -2.41
N HIS A 100 -5.93 -12.65 -2.40
CA HIS A 100 -5.77 -11.20 -2.33
C HIS A 100 -5.40 -10.72 -0.93
N ALA A 101 -5.91 -11.34 0.14
CA ALA A 101 -5.47 -11.03 1.50
C ALA A 101 -3.98 -11.37 1.69
N SER A 102 -3.53 -12.51 1.17
CA SER A 102 -2.11 -12.92 1.22
C SER A 102 -1.22 -11.95 0.44
N THR A 103 -1.66 -11.55 -0.76
CA THR A 103 -0.97 -10.55 -1.59
C THR A 103 -0.89 -9.19 -0.88
N LEU A 104 -1.98 -8.75 -0.26
CA LEU A 104 -1.99 -7.51 0.52
C LEU A 104 -1.00 -7.59 1.67
N MET A 105 -1.07 -8.62 2.52
CA MET A 105 -0.16 -8.79 3.65
C MET A 105 1.31 -8.79 3.22
N SER A 106 1.64 -9.54 2.17
CA SER A 106 3.00 -9.56 1.62
C SER A 106 3.44 -8.19 1.10
N SER A 107 2.54 -7.45 0.44
CA SER A 107 2.86 -6.11 -0.06
C SER A 107 3.13 -5.10 1.07
N LEU A 108 2.38 -5.18 2.18
CA LEU A 108 2.57 -4.31 3.35
C LEU A 108 3.88 -4.65 4.09
N GLU A 109 4.19 -5.93 4.24
CA GLU A 109 5.47 -6.38 4.80
C GLU A 109 6.63 -5.88 3.94
N GLN A 110 6.53 -6.09 2.62
CA GLN A 110 7.55 -5.70 1.66
C GLN A 110 7.74 -4.17 1.61
N SER A 111 6.70 -3.36 1.82
CA SER A 111 6.85 -1.90 1.91
C SER A 111 7.56 -1.49 3.21
N ALA A 112 7.29 -2.16 4.32
CA ALA A 112 8.02 -1.93 5.58
C ALA A 112 9.50 -2.33 5.47
N ILE A 113 9.81 -3.45 4.81
CA ILE A 113 11.19 -3.85 4.51
C ILE A 113 11.87 -2.81 3.61
N LEU A 114 11.18 -2.30 2.58
CA LEU A 114 11.70 -1.25 1.70
C LEU A 114 12.10 0.01 2.48
N LEU A 115 11.29 0.41 3.47
CA LEU A 115 11.64 1.51 4.36
C LEU A 115 12.88 1.18 5.20
N ALA A 116 12.93 -0.02 5.78
CA ALA A 116 14.04 -0.46 6.62
C ALA A 116 15.36 -0.47 5.84
N ASP A 117 15.38 -1.00 4.61
CA ASP A 117 16.55 -1.05 3.72
C ASP A 117 17.14 0.33 3.42
N TYR A 118 16.30 1.38 3.46
CA TYR A 118 16.69 2.75 3.12
C TYR A 118 16.71 3.71 4.32
N THR A 119 16.51 3.20 5.53
CA THR A 119 16.61 4.01 6.75
C THR A 119 18.08 4.11 7.17
N ILE A 120 18.60 5.33 7.29
CA ILE A 120 20.04 5.53 7.50
C ILE A 120 20.41 5.51 8.98
N ASP A 121 19.57 5.97 9.94
CA ASP A 121 19.96 5.96 11.36
C ASP A 121 18.84 6.12 12.41
N ASN A 122 17.55 6.29 12.05
CA ASN A 122 16.48 6.48 13.03
C ASN A 122 15.33 5.49 12.84
N GLN A 123 15.07 4.64 13.84
CA GLN A 123 13.86 3.82 13.89
C GLN A 123 12.61 4.72 13.87
N LYS A 124 11.90 4.76 12.75
CA LYS A 124 10.57 5.39 12.67
C LYS A 124 9.51 4.39 13.14
N LYS A 125 8.69 4.81 14.11
CA LYS A 125 7.44 4.12 14.43
C LYS A 125 6.37 4.53 13.44
N LEU A 126 5.96 3.62 12.57
CA LEU A 126 4.74 3.79 11.77
C LEU A 126 3.53 3.47 12.66
N GLN A 127 2.59 4.41 12.77
CA GLN A 127 1.37 4.24 13.57
C GLN A 127 0.21 3.86 12.66
N TYR A 128 -0.03 2.56 12.51
CA TYR A 128 -1.22 2.03 11.84
C TYR A 128 -2.07 1.26 12.82
N LYS A 129 -3.38 1.48 12.76
CA LYS A 129 -4.31 0.86 13.70
C LYS A 129 -4.58 -0.60 13.30
N ASN A 130 -4.81 -0.86 12.03
CA ASN A 130 -5.31 -2.16 11.58
C ASN A 130 -4.22 -3.14 11.10
N TRP A 131 -2.93 -2.77 11.19
CA TRP A 131 -1.80 -3.58 10.67
C TRP A 131 -1.31 -4.70 11.59
N GLY A 132 -2.04 -4.99 12.67
CA GLY A 132 -1.62 -5.99 13.64
C GLY A 132 -2.33 -5.87 14.99
N GLU A 133 -3.58 -5.44 15.01
CA GLU A 133 -4.39 -5.59 16.23
C GLU A 133 -4.45 -7.10 16.54
N ARG A 134 -3.86 -7.49 17.68
CA ARG A 134 -4.08 -8.82 18.25
C ARG A 134 -5.58 -8.98 18.45
N LEU A 135 -6.17 -9.96 17.75
CA LEU A 135 -7.47 -10.55 18.08
C LEU A 135 -7.46 -11.03 19.54
#